data_AF-A0A7J4JTV4-F1
#
_entry.id   AF-A0A7J4JTV4-F1
#
_cell.length_a   1.000
_cell.length_b   1.000
_cell.length_c   1.000
_cell.angle_alpha   90.00
_cell.angle_beta   90.00
_cell.angle_gamma   90.00
#
_symmetry.space_group_name_H-M   'P 1'
#
loop_
_entity.id
_entity.type
_entity.pdbx_description
1 polymer ?
#
loop_
_entity_poly.entity_id
_entity_poly.type
_entity_poly.pdbx_seq_one_letter_code
_entity_poly.pdbx_strand_id
1 'polypeptide(L)'
;MKGDGSFAIHQNKLLRPVNYMMNASMKAFVENENLVVLAEKQKPKESLKVFFSKIDFCKAFEMQDVQDLRLFGSEKQLQELLGEDLSFIEPGLKPLKREAHFAQGFADIIAQDSNGKICLVEVKRRKASLDAVSQLHRYQ
;
A
#
# COMPACT_ATOMS: atom_id res chain seq x y z
N MET A 1 6.13 -3.79 19.38
CA MET A 1 7.32 -3.16 18.74
C MET A 1 8.02 -4.21 17.90
N LYS A 2 8.61 -3.83 16.77
CA LYS A 2 9.33 -4.72 15.86
C LYS A 2 10.77 -4.22 15.65
N GLY A 3 11.67 -5.10 15.23
CA GLY A 3 13.09 -4.78 15.03
C GLY A 3 13.37 -3.80 13.89
N ASP A 4 12.44 -3.64 12.95
CA ASP A 4 12.49 -2.69 11.83
C ASP A 4 12.09 -1.25 12.23
N GLY A 5 11.80 -1.00 13.52
CA GLY A 5 11.32 0.30 13.99
C GLY A 5 9.80 0.47 13.89
N SER A 6 9.04 -0.57 13.54
CA SER A 6 7.58 -0.51 13.52
C SER A 6 6.98 -0.61 14.93
N PHE A 7 6.12 0.36 15.28
CA PHE A 7 5.41 0.43 16.54
C PHE A 7 3.91 0.64 16.28
N ALA A 8 3.06 -0.17 16.91
CA ALA A 8 1.62 -0.14 16.69
C ALA A 8 0.86 -0.37 17.99
N ILE A 9 -0.22 0.36 18.17
CA ILE A 9 -1.12 0.33 19.32
C ILE A 9 -2.49 -0.06 18.80
N HIS A 10 -3.04 -1.15 19.33
CA HIS A 10 -4.35 -1.67 18.96
C HIS A 10 -5.32 -1.53 20.13
N GLN A 11 -6.59 -1.26 19.80
CA GLN A 11 -7.70 -1.46 20.73
C GLN A 11 -8.36 -2.82 20.46
N ASN A 12 -9.35 -3.17 21.27
CA ASN A 12 -10.12 -4.42 21.14
C ASN A 12 -11.08 -4.44 19.94
N LYS A 13 -11.04 -3.44 19.07
CA LYS A 13 -11.89 -3.29 17.89
C LYS A 13 -11.04 -2.87 16.70
N LEU A 14 -11.54 -3.19 15.50
CA LEU A 14 -10.98 -2.84 14.20
C LEU A 14 -9.65 -3.54 13.89
N LEU A 15 -9.43 -3.78 12.59
CA LEU A 15 -8.21 -4.43 12.08
C LEU A 15 -6.99 -3.50 12.17
N ARG A 16 -7.19 -2.19 12.00
CA ARG A 16 -6.10 -1.21 11.94
C ARG A 16 -5.71 -0.75 13.34
N PRO A 17 -4.41 -0.50 13.59
CA PRO A 17 -3.98 0.13 14.83
C PRO A 17 -4.61 1.52 14.97
N VAL A 18 -4.88 1.93 16.21
CA VAL A 18 -5.36 3.28 16.53
C VAL A 18 -4.26 4.32 16.39
N ASN A 19 -3.03 3.93 16.72
CA ASN A 19 -1.83 4.73 16.51
C ASN A 19 -0.69 3.81 16.10
N TYR A 20 0.12 4.27 15.15
CA TYR A 20 1.29 3.53 14.70
C TYR A 20 2.36 4.48 14.19
N MET A 21 3.59 3.99 14.19
CA MET A 21 4.74 4.64 13.58
C MET A 21 5.61 3.57 12.93
N MET A 22 6.12 3.87 11.74
CA MET A 22 7.06 3.01 11.00
C MET A 22 8.44 3.66 11.04
N ASN A 23 9.51 2.86 10.96
CA ASN A 23 10.89 3.33 10.89
C ASN A 23 11.28 4.27 12.05
N ALA A 24 10.79 3.98 13.26
CA ALA A 24 11.06 4.78 14.45
C ALA A 24 12.25 4.24 15.25
N SER A 25 13.02 5.15 15.84
CA SER A 25 13.87 4.81 16.99
C SER A 25 12.99 4.73 18.23
N MET A 26 13.13 3.65 19.02
CA MET A 26 12.30 3.41 20.20
C MET A 26 13.14 3.41 21.47
N LYS A 27 12.61 4.02 22.53
CA LYS A 27 13.20 4.02 23.87
C LYS A 27 12.13 3.73 24.90
N ALA A 28 12.50 3.03 25.96
CA ALA A 28 11.65 2.78 27.12
C ALA A 28 12.33 3.35 28.38
N PHE A 29 11.58 4.07 29.20
CA PHE A 29 12.07 4.66 30.45
C PHE A 29 10.93 4.82 31.44
N VAL A 30 11.26 5.10 32.71
CA VAL A 30 10.28 5.37 33.76
C VAL A 30 10.15 6.88 33.96
N GLU A 31 8.92 7.37 33.98
CA GLU A 31 8.58 8.77 34.23
C GLU A 31 7.34 8.81 35.13
N ASN A 32 7.42 9.51 36.26
CA ASN A 32 6.34 9.59 37.26
C ASN A 32 5.75 8.21 37.60
N GLU A 33 6.62 7.25 37.95
CA GLU A 33 6.28 5.85 38.28
C GLU A 33 5.61 5.02 37.16
N ASN A 34 5.44 5.59 35.97
CA ASN A 34 4.87 4.89 34.82
C ASN A 34 5.97 4.46 33.84
N LEU A 35 5.82 3.29 33.24
CA LEU A 35 6.61 2.94 32.06
C LEU A 35 6.16 3.82 30.89
N VAL A 36 7.12 4.42 30.21
CA VAL A 36 6.92 5.20 29.01
C VAL A 36 7.67 4.56 27.86
N VAL A 37 6.98 4.36 26.74
CA VAL A 37 7.61 3.99 25.46
C VAL A 37 7.50 5.18 24.51
N LEU A 38 8.65 5.63 24.03
CA LEU A 38 8.80 6.74 23.10
C LEU A 38 9.30 6.21 21.76
N ALA A 39 8.55 6.46 20.69
CA ALA A 39 8.92 6.17 19.31
C ALA A 39 9.07 7.48 18.55
N GLU A 40 10.23 7.71 17.93
CA GLU A 40 10.54 8.96 17.22
C GLU A 40 11.18 8.71 15.86
N LYS A 41 10.85 9.57 14.89
CA LYS A 41 11.56 9.65 13.61
C LYS A 41 11.69 11.10 13.16
N GLN A 42 12.67 11.37 12.30
CA GLN A 42 13.01 12.75 11.90
C GLN A 42 12.42 13.15 10.54
N LYS A 43 12.00 12.19 9.70
CA LYS A 43 11.55 12.43 8.33
C LYS A 43 10.28 11.62 8.01
N PRO A 44 9.08 12.22 8.12
CA PRO A 44 8.80 13.52 8.76
C PRO A 44 9.10 13.48 10.27
N LYS A 45 9.30 14.65 10.90
CA LYS A 45 9.53 14.73 12.34
C LYS A 45 8.25 14.38 13.09
N GLU A 46 8.22 13.20 13.70
CA GLU A 46 7.07 12.69 14.44
C GLU A 46 7.53 12.00 15.73
N SER A 47 6.71 12.08 16.77
CA SER A 47 6.94 11.47 18.08
C SER A 47 5.65 10.85 18.60
N LEU A 48 5.72 9.61 19.07
CA LEU A 48 4.63 8.85 19.69
C LEU A 48 5.08 8.40 21.07
N LYS A 49 4.47 8.98 22.12
CA LYS A 49 4.76 8.69 23.53
C LYS A 49 3.59 7.94 24.15
N VAL A 50 3.85 6.77 24.71
CA VAL A 50 2.84 5.89 25.31
C VAL A 50 3.14 5.69 26.78
N PHE A 51 2.18 6.06 27.62
CA PHE A 51 2.25 5.90 29.07
C PHE A 51 1.47 4.64 29.46
N PHE A 52 2.12 3.74 30.19
CA PHE A 52 1.50 2.51 30.71
C PHE A 52 1.17 2.70 32.18
N SER A 53 -0.12 2.86 32.51
CA SER A 53 -0.61 2.92 33.89
C SER A 53 -0.60 1.55 34.59
N LYS A 54 -0.72 0.48 33.81
CA LYS A 54 -0.60 -0.91 34.25
C LYS A 54 -0.08 -1.76 33.11
N ILE A 55 0.76 -2.74 33.42
CA ILE A 55 1.27 -3.72 32.47
C ILE A 55 0.80 -5.09 32.95
N ASP A 56 -0.18 -5.67 32.26
CA ASP A 56 -0.65 -7.01 32.58
C ASP A 56 0.30 -8.09 32.02
N PHE A 57 0.99 -7.79 30.90
CA PHE A 57 1.88 -8.74 30.22
C PHE A 57 2.94 -8.04 29.38
N CYS A 58 4.17 -8.58 29.37
CA CYS A 58 5.25 -8.15 28.49
C CYS A 58 6.04 -9.38 28.01
N LYS A 59 6.37 -9.42 26.71
CA LYS A 59 7.13 -10.52 26.11
C LYS A 59 8.00 -10.03 24.95
N ALA A 60 9.18 -10.62 24.85
CA ALA A 60 10.08 -10.48 23.71
C ALA A 60 10.11 -11.79 22.91
N PHE A 61 10.22 -11.67 21.60
CA PHE A 61 10.34 -12.80 20.68
C PHE A 61 11.51 -12.55 19.75
N GLU A 62 12.44 -13.49 19.68
CA GLU A 62 13.45 -13.53 18.64
C GLU A 62 12.84 -14.20 17.41
N MET A 63 12.77 -13.49 16.29
CA MET A 63 12.25 -14.01 15.02
C MET A 63 13.40 -14.05 14.02
N GLN A 64 13.72 -15.26 13.54
CA GLN A 64 14.84 -15.50 12.60
C GLN A 64 14.38 -15.54 11.13
N ASP A 65 13.10 -15.79 10.88
CA ASP A 65 12.55 -15.93 9.53
C ASP A 65 11.83 -14.66 9.06
N VAL A 66 12.32 -14.10 7.96
CA VAL A 66 11.55 -13.20 7.10
C VAL A 66 11.27 -13.97 5.81
N GLN A 67 10.14 -14.66 5.76
CA GLN A 67 9.64 -15.21 4.50
C GLN A 67 8.88 -14.11 3.77
N ASP A 68 9.21 -13.89 2.50
CA ASP A 68 8.50 -12.93 1.68
C ASP A 68 7.04 -13.35 1.49
N LEU A 69 6.13 -12.40 1.68
CA LEU A 69 4.71 -12.60 1.40
C LEU A 69 4.53 -12.81 -0.10
N ARG A 70 4.22 -14.04 -0.52
CA ARG A 70 3.81 -14.33 -1.90
C ARG A 70 2.34 -13.96 -2.07
N LEU A 71 2.09 -12.82 -2.70
CA LEU A 71 0.74 -12.38 -3.07
C LEU A 71 0.42 -12.81 -4.51
N PHE A 72 -0.67 -13.57 -4.67
CA PHE A 72 -1.23 -13.91 -5.99
C PHE A 72 -2.51 -13.08 -6.24
N GLY A 73 -2.78 -12.74 -7.50
CA GLY A 73 -3.93 -11.92 -7.88
C GLY A 73 -3.78 -10.43 -7.52
N SER A 74 -2.54 -9.92 -7.59
CA SER A 74 -2.30 -8.48 -7.50
C SER A 74 -2.81 -7.75 -8.76
N GLU A 75 -3.07 -6.45 -8.64
CA GLU A 75 -3.48 -5.61 -9.78
C GLU A 75 -2.39 -5.59 -10.86
N LYS A 76 -1.13 -5.57 -10.44
CA LYS A 76 0.04 -5.68 -11.32
C LYS A 76 0.04 -6.99 -12.12
N GLN A 77 -0.19 -8.13 -11.48
CA GLN A 77 -0.27 -9.41 -12.18
C GLN A 77 -1.44 -9.46 -13.17
N LEU A 78 -2.57 -8.84 -12.81
CA LEU A 78 -3.70 -8.70 -13.73
C LEU A 78 -3.30 -7.82 -14.93
N GLN A 79 -2.70 -6.64 -14.69
CA GLN A 79 -2.21 -5.75 -15.74
C GLN A 79 -1.18 -6.43 -16.66
N GLU A 80 -0.25 -7.21 -16.11
CA GLU A 80 0.72 -7.99 -16.87
C GLU A 80 0.03 -9.00 -17.80
N LEU A 81 -0.93 -9.75 -17.27
CA LEU A 81 -1.72 -10.72 -18.03
C LEU A 81 -2.51 -10.03 -19.16
N LEU A 82 -3.18 -8.91 -18.86
CA LEU A 82 -3.97 -8.18 -19.86
C LEU A 82 -3.08 -7.47 -20.89
N GLY A 83 -1.86 -7.10 -20.53
CA GLY A 83 -0.91 -6.43 -21.42
C GLY A 83 -0.33 -7.33 -22.52
N GLU A 84 -0.66 -8.62 -22.53
CA GLU A 84 -0.23 -9.59 -23.55
C GLU A 84 -1.32 -9.82 -24.61
N ASP A 85 -2.58 -9.89 -24.21
CA ASP A 85 -3.71 -10.08 -25.11
C ASP A 85 -4.95 -9.34 -24.58
N LEU A 86 -5.46 -8.39 -25.37
CA LEU A 86 -6.67 -7.63 -25.06
C LEU A 86 -7.89 -8.07 -25.88
N SER A 87 -7.77 -9.16 -26.64
CA SER A 87 -8.85 -9.65 -27.52
C SER A 87 -10.13 -10.05 -26.77
N PHE A 88 -10.00 -10.38 -25.47
CA PHE A 88 -11.12 -10.68 -24.59
C PHE A 88 -11.97 -9.44 -24.23
N ILE A 89 -11.44 -8.23 -24.37
CA ILE A 89 -12.18 -6.97 -24.21
C ILE A 89 -12.95 -6.69 -25.50
N GLU A 90 -12.21 -6.64 -26.60
CA GLU A 90 -12.73 -6.35 -27.93
C GLU A 90 -11.84 -7.04 -28.99
N PRO A 91 -12.42 -7.76 -29.95
CA PRO A 91 -11.66 -8.36 -31.04
C PRO A 91 -10.83 -7.33 -31.81
N GLY A 92 -9.53 -7.58 -31.95
CA GLY A 92 -8.62 -6.69 -32.68
C GLY A 92 -8.01 -5.55 -31.87
N LEU A 93 -8.36 -5.41 -30.58
CA LEU A 93 -7.70 -4.48 -29.67
C LEU A 93 -6.27 -4.96 -29.37
N LYS A 94 -5.28 -4.16 -29.74
CA LYS A 94 -3.85 -4.50 -29.60
C LYS A 94 -3.16 -3.61 -28.57
N PRO A 95 -2.47 -4.17 -27.56
CA PRO A 95 -1.68 -3.37 -26.63
C PRO A 95 -0.51 -2.72 -27.37
N LEU A 96 -0.34 -1.40 -27.17
CA LEU A 96 0.77 -0.62 -27.69
C LEU A 96 1.85 -0.39 -26.63
N LYS A 97 1.44 -0.05 -25.40
CA LYS A 97 2.36 0.26 -24.29
C LYS A 97 1.73 -0.05 -22.94
N ARG A 98 2.51 -0.59 -22.02
CA ARG A 98 2.17 -0.77 -20.60
C ARG A 98 2.77 0.38 -19.79
N GLU A 99 2.11 0.75 -18.68
CA GLU A 99 2.56 1.81 -17.76
C GLU A 99 2.93 3.11 -18.49
N ALA A 100 1.94 3.69 -19.17
CA ALA A 100 2.16 4.90 -19.94
C ALA A 100 2.07 6.14 -19.05
N HIS A 101 3.17 6.88 -18.97
CA HIS A 101 3.23 8.17 -18.28
C HIS A 101 2.71 9.30 -19.18
N PHE A 102 1.84 10.13 -18.61
CA PHE A 102 1.31 11.37 -19.15
C PHE A 102 1.62 12.54 -18.21
N ALA A 103 1.47 13.77 -18.71
CA ALA A 103 1.67 14.96 -17.88
C ALA A 103 0.71 15.04 -16.68
N GLN A 104 -0.49 14.44 -16.78
CA GLN A 104 -1.52 14.46 -15.73
C GLN A 104 -1.68 13.13 -14.97
N GLY A 105 -0.77 12.17 -15.13
CA GLY A 105 -0.82 10.89 -14.43
C GLY A 105 -0.28 9.72 -15.27
N PHE A 106 -0.64 8.49 -14.91
CA PHE A 106 -0.32 7.29 -15.68
C PHE A 106 -1.59 6.50 -16.02
N ALA A 107 -1.57 5.83 -17.18
CA ALA A 107 -2.57 4.82 -17.55
C ALA A 107 -1.91 3.45 -17.59
N ASP A 108 -2.65 2.41 -17.19
CA ASP A 108 -2.11 1.06 -17.08
C ASP A 108 -1.71 0.48 -18.44
N ILE A 109 -2.56 0.64 -19.47
CA ILE A 109 -2.32 0.16 -20.82
C ILE A 109 -2.82 1.17 -21.86
N ILE A 110 -1.99 1.48 -22.86
CA ILE A 110 -2.39 2.10 -24.13
C ILE A 110 -2.58 0.99 -25.14
N ALA A 111 -3.71 0.99 -25.85
CA ALA A 111 -4.04 0.05 -26.90
C ALA A 111 -4.52 0.77 -28.17
N GLN A 112 -4.62 0.02 -29.26
CA GLN A 112 -5.20 0.47 -30.51
C GLN A 112 -6.31 -0.49 -30.94
N ASP A 113 -7.50 0.03 -31.22
CA ASP A 113 -8.62 -0.77 -31.71
C ASP A 113 -8.45 -1.16 -33.20
N SER A 114 -9.39 -1.96 -33.72
CA SER A 114 -9.37 -2.40 -35.12
C SER A 114 -9.52 -1.26 -36.13
N ASN A 115 -10.00 -0.09 -35.71
CA ASN A 115 -10.17 1.10 -36.54
C ASN A 115 -8.96 2.05 -36.45
N GLY A 116 -7.91 1.67 -35.71
CA GLY A 116 -6.71 2.47 -35.53
C GLY A 116 -6.83 3.54 -34.44
N LYS A 117 -7.92 3.59 -33.67
CA LYS A 117 -8.13 4.56 -32.60
C LYS A 117 -7.36 4.16 -31.34
N ILE A 118 -6.79 5.14 -30.66
CA ILE A 118 -6.10 4.94 -29.39
C ILE A 118 -7.11 4.76 -28.25
N CYS A 119 -6.91 3.70 -27.48
CA CYS A 119 -7.71 3.33 -26.32
C CYS A 119 -6.83 3.34 -25.06
N LEU A 120 -7.36 3.89 -23.97
CA LEU A 120 -6.75 3.81 -22.65
C LEU A 120 -7.51 2.78 -21.83
N VAL A 121 -6.77 1.86 -21.22
CA VAL A 121 -7.34 0.82 -20.36
C VAL A 121 -6.73 1.00 -18.96
N GLU A 122 -7.61 1.23 -17.99
CA GLU A 122 -7.28 1.24 -16.56
C GLU A 122 -7.75 -0.07 -15.94
N VAL A 123 -6.86 -0.78 -15.26
CA VAL A 123 -7.09 -2.09 -14.68
C VAL A 123 -7.38 -1.92 -13.19
N LYS A 124 -8.47 -2.53 -12.74
CA LYS A 124 -8.78 -2.61 -11.30
C LYS A 124 -9.04 -4.05 -10.93
N ARG A 125 -8.33 -4.55 -9.91
CA ARG A 125 -8.54 -5.93 -9.41
C ARG A 125 -9.83 -6.08 -8.60
N ARG A 126 -10.44 -4.96 -8.19
CA ARG A 126 -11.72 -4.89 -7.44
C ARG A 126 -12.69 -4.02 -8.23
N LYS A 127 -13.93 -3.91 -7.72
CA LYS A 127 -14.94 -3.02 -8.28
C LYS A 127 -14.37 -1.62 -8.50
N ALA A 128 -14.42 -1.14 -9.74
CA ALA A 128 -13.99 0.20 -10.11
C ALA A 128 -14.83 1.25 -9.37
N SER A 129 -14.16 2.23 -8.79
CA SER A 129 -14.78 3.37 -8.09
C SER A 129 -14.83 4.61 -9.01
N LEU A 130 -15.52 5.66 -8.56
CA LEU A 130 -15.55 6.96 -9.26
C LEU A 130 -14.14 7.53 -9.51
N ASP A 131 -13.19 7.25 -8.61
CA ASP A 131 -11.80 7.68 -8.74
C ASP A 131 -11.13 7.13 -10.01
N ALA A 132 -11.41 5.86 -10.35
CA ALA A 132 -10.91 5.24 -11.58
C ALA A 132 -11.49 5.90 -12.85
N VAL A 133 -12.75 6.33 -12.81
CA VAL A 133 -13.38 7.06 -13.93
C VAL A 133 -12.78 8.46 -14.06
N SER A 134 -12.61 9.16 -12.94
CA SER A 134 -11.95 10.46 -12.91
C SER A 134 -10.51 10.39 -13.41
N GLN A 135 -9.81 9.28 -13.17
CA GLN A 135 -8.46 9.05 -13.70
C GLN A 135 -8.44 8.98 -15.23
N LEU A 136 -9.35 8.21 -15.84
CA LEU A 136 -9.45 8.13 -17.31
C LEU A 136 -9.83 9.48 -17.94
N HIS A 137 -10.73 10.24 -17.30
CA HIS A 137 -11.13 11.56 -17.81
C HIS A 137 -9.98 12.58 -17.84
N ARG A 138 -8.92 12.42 -17.01
CA ARG A 138 -7.76 13.32 -17.04
C ARG A 138 -6.91 13.18 -18.31
N TYR A 139 -7.15 12.16 -19.12
CA TYR A 139 -6.36 11.86 -20.33
C TYR A 139 -7.11 12.09 -21.64
N GLN A 140 -8.38 12.50 -21.57
CA GLN A 140 -9.18 12.92 -22.73
C GLN A 140 -8.95 14.38 -23.10
#